data_AF-A0A9C9G182-F1
#
_entry.id   AF-A0A9C9G182-F1
#
_cell.length_a   1.000
_cell.length_b   1.000
_cell.length_c   1.000
_cell.angle_alpha   90.00
_cell.angle_beta   90.00
_cell.angle_gamma   90.00
#
_symmetry.space_group_name_H-M   'P 1'
#
loop_
_entity.id
_entity.type
_entity.pdbx_description
1 polymer ?
#
loop_
_entity_poly.entity_id
_entity_poly.type
_entity_poly.pdbx_seq_one_letter_code
_entity_poly.pdbx_strand_id
1 'polypeptide(L)'
;MHFEILVEDASGKIALKSILEKILGPAGKYHTYRIISYKGIGRIPKDLRGATNPKKRLLLNQLPKLLRGYGKSLQDFPAAVVVIVDLDENGCLVFKQEMLDILNACNPHPTTLFRIAIEESEAWLLGDRKAVKVAYPRAKEQVLNAYEQDSICGTWEKLADAVY
;
A
#
# COMPACT_ATOMS: atom_id res chain seq x y z
N MET A 1 20.71 0.46 -1.57
CA MET A 1 19.64 1.49 -1.57
C MET A 1 18.66 1.19 -0.45
N HIS A 2 18.06 2.22 0.14
CA HIS A 2 17.02 2.08 1.17
C HIS A 2 15.61 2.34 0.62
N PHE A 3 14.59 1.68 1.15
CA PHE A 3 13.19 1.90 0.78
C PHE A 3 12.33 2.22 2.02
N GLU A 4 11.71 3.41 2.03
CA GLU A 4 10.67 3.79 3.00
C GLU A 4 9.31 3.49 2.39
N ILE A 5 8.62 2.46 2.88
CA ILE A 5 7.40 1.93 2.28
C ILE A 5 6.22 2.30 3.17
N LEU A 6 5.31 3.11 2.62
CA LEU A 6 4.09 3.57 3.28
C LEU A 6 2.93 2.76 2.72
N VAL A 7 2.21 2.08 3.60
CA VAL A 7 1.03 1.28 3.26
C VAL A 7 -0.13 1.66 4.16
N GLU A 8 -1.34 1.68 3.61
CA GLU A 8 -2.50 2.23 4.29
C GLU A 8 -2.95 1.44 5.52
N ASP A 9 -2.70 0.13 5.56
CA ASP A 9 -3.24 -0.78 6.56
C ASP A 9 -2.18 -1.78 7.10
N ALA A 10 -2.58 -2.61 8.05
CA ALA A 10 -1.70 -3.57 8.72
C ALA A 10 -1.52 -4.89 7.95
N SER A 11 -2.54 -5.38 7.23
CA SER A 11 -2.48 -6.60 6.41
C SER A 11 -1.53 -6.41 5.23
N GLY A 12 -1.60 -5.28 4.53
CA GLY A 12 -0.69 -4.91 3.46
C GLY A 12 0.77 -4.90 3.92
N LYS A 13 1.05 -4.40 5.14
CA LYS A 13 2.40 -4.49 5.73
C LYS A 13 2.88 -5.93 5.93
N ILE A 14 2.01 -6.83 6.38
CA ILE A 14 2.34 -8.24 6.57
C ILE A 14 2.67 -8.89 5.22
N ALA A 15 1.81 -8.69 4.21
CA ALA A 15 2.02 -9.21 2.87
C ALA A 15 3.33 -8.70 2.24
N LEU A 16 3.56 -7.38 2.30
CA LEU A 16 4.76 -6.74 1.77
C LEU A 16 6.03 -7.24 2.44
N LYS A 17 6.02 -7.56 3.74
CA LYS A 17 7.19 -8.13 4.41
C LYS A 17 7.65 -9.42 3.73
N SER A 18 6.71 -10.32 3.40
CA SER A 18 7.00 -11.60 2.74
C SER A 18 7.35 -11.44 1.26
N ILE A 19 6.75 -10.48 0.57
CA ILE A 19 7.00 -10.22 -0.86
C ILE A 19 8.38 -9.58 -1.06
N LEU A 20 8.71 -8.56 -0.27
CA LEU A 20 9.96 -7.81 -0.43
C LEU A 20 11.20 -8.64 -0.13
N GLU A 21 11.11 -9.56 0.82
CA GLU A 21 12.22 -10.49 1.12
C GLU A 21 12.55 -11.38 -0.10
N LYS A 22 11.54 -11.76 -0.89
CA LYS A 22 11.73 -12.55 -2.12
C LYS A 22 12.27 -11.71 -3.28
N ILE A 23 11.88 -10.43 -3.37
CA ILE A 23 12.29 -9.53 -4.46
C ILE A 23 13.67 -8.92 -4.21
N LEU A 24 13.92 -8.41 -3.02
CA LEU A 24 15.13 -7.68 -2.65
C LEU A 24 16.20 -8.58 -2.00
N GLY A 25 15.84 -9.83 -1.72
CA GLY A 25 16.64 -10.75 -0.92
C GLY A 25 16.57 -10.44 0.59
N PRO A 26 17.40 -11.12 1.40
CA PRO A 26 17.43 -10.93 2.84
C PRO A 26 17.65 -9.46 3.22
N ALA A 27 16.81 -8.94 4.11
CA ALA A 27 16.86 -7.56 4.56
C ALA A 27 18.26 -7.20 5.09
N GLY A 28 18.83 -6.10 4.59
CA GLY A 28 20.14 -5.61 5.00
C GLY A 28 21.33 -6.20 4.23
N LYS A 29 21.13 -7.20 3.37
CA LYS A 29 22.22 -7.78 2.56
C LYS A 29 22.60 -6.90 1.36
N TYR A 30 21.60 -6.51 0.56
CA TYR A 30 21.78 -5.67 -0.64
C TYR A 30 20.95 -4.37 -0.56
N HIS A 31 19.76 -4.49 0.01
CA HIS A 31 18.82 -3.40 0.21
C HIS A 31 18.33 -3.40 1.66
N THR A 32 18.05 -2.21 2.18
CA THR A 32 17.35 -2.04 3.45
C THR A 32 15.96 -1.50 3.14
N TYR A 33 14.97 -1.84 3.96
CA TYR A 33 13.64 -1.29 3.82
C TYR A 33 12.94 -1.17 5.17
N ARG A 34 12.03 -0.21 5.27
CA ARG A 34 11.14 -0.02 6.41
C ARG A 34 9.71 0.03 5.89
N ILE A 35 8.82 -0.77 6.47
CA ILE A 35 7.40 -0.77 6.13
C ILE A 35 6.60 -0.13 7.26
N ILE A 36 5.93 0.97 6.95
CA ILE A 36 5.12 1.76 7.87
C ILE A 36 3.65 1.60 7.45
N SER A 37 2.89 0.89 8.27
CA SER A 37 1.44 0.78 8.13
C SER A 37 0.73 1.94 8.82
N TYR A 38 -0.35 2.38 8.19
CA TYR A 38 -1.28 3.40 8.68
C TYR A 38 -2.58 2.73 9.17
N LYS A 39 -3.60 3.52 9.51
CA LYS A 39 -4.91 3.04 9.99
C LYS A 39 -6.01 3.32 8.96
N GLY A 40 -5.67 3.24 7.69
CA GLY A 40 -6.51 3.57 6.54
C GLY A 40 -5.93 4.66 5.65
N ILE A 41 -6.46 4.72 4.44
CA ILE A 41 -6.03 5.62 3.36
C ILE A 41 -6.28 7.11 3.71
N GLY A 42 -7.48 7.45 4.17
CA GLY A 42 -7.88 8.83 4.43
C GLY A 42 -8.13 9.64 3.16
N ARG A 43 -7.81 10.93 3.17
CA ARG A 43 -7.98 11.82 2.01
C ARG A 43 -6.85 12.86 1.92
N ILE A 44 -6.57 13.31 0.71
CA ILE A 44 -5.60 14.38 0.47
C ILE A 44 -6.16 15.71 1.02
N PRO A 45 -5.42 16.44 1.88
CA PRO A 45 -5.85 17.75 2.40
C PRO A 45 -5.90 18.81 1.29
N LYS A 46 -6.99 19.59 1.22
CA LYS A 46 -7.22 20.61 0.18
C LYS A 46 -6.13 21.68 0.05
N ASP A 47 -5.46 22.02 1.15
CA ASP A 47 -4.43 23.05 1.21
C ASP A 47 -3.01 22.49 1.35
N LEU A 48 -2.85 21.16 1.33
CA LEU A 48 -1.60 20.44 1.62
C LEU A 48 -0.95 20.85 2.96
N ARG A 49 -1.72 21.49 3.84
CA ARG A 49 -1.37 21.96 5.19
C ARG A 49 -2.40 21.38 6.17
N GLY A 50 -2.67 20.09 6.04
CA GLY A 50 -3.63 19.42 6.90
C GLY A 50 -3.22 19.49 8.37
N ALA A 51 -3.97 20.22 9.19
CA ALA A 51 -4.00 20.05 10.64
C ALA A 51 -4.68 18.71 10.96
N THR A 52 -3.99 17.62 10.69
CA THR A 52 -4.56 16.27 10.84
C THR A 52 -4.27 15.77 12.23
N ASN A 53 -5.30 15.31 12.95
CA ASN A 53 -5.13 14.63 14.23
C ASN A 53 -4.17 13.44 14.05
N PRO A 54 -2.94 13.50 14.59
CA PRO A 54 -1.93 12.46 14.37
C PRO A 54 -2.39 11.09 14.87
N LYS A 55 -3.31 11.05 15.85
CA LYS A 55 -3.86 9.80 16.41
C LYS A 55 -4.66 8.98 15.38
N LYS A 56 -5.24 9.63 14.38
CA LYS A 56 -5.98 8.93 13.32
C LYS A 56 -5.05 8.13 12.39
N ARG A 57 -3.77 8.56 12.26
CA ARG A 57 -2.75 7.88 11.43
C ARG A 57 -3.28 7.45 10.05
N LEU A 58 -3.97 8.36 9.35
CA LEU A 58 -4.42 8.13 7.97
C LEU A 58 -3.31 8.55 7.00
N LEU A 59 -3.07 7.74 5.97
CA LEU A 59 -1.90 7.89 5.09
C LEU A 59 -1.96 9.18 4.26
N LEU A 60 -2.98 9.36 3.41
CA LEU A 60 -3.11 10.50 2.50
C LEU A 60 -3.21 11.84 3.25
N ASN A 61 -3.83 11.83 4.43
CA ASN A 61 -3.90 12.99 5.32
C ASN A 61 -2.49 13.51 5.67
N GLN A 62 -1.54 12.59 5.87
CA GLN A 62 -0.17 12.90 6.30
C GLN A 62 0.81 12.96 5.14
N LEU A 63 0.44 12.43 3.97
CA LEU A 63 1.32 12.27 2.82
C LEU A 63 2.08 13.55 2.44
N PRO A 64 1.45 14.75 2.38
CA PRO A 64 2.20 15.99 2.09
C PRO A 64 3.29 16.30 3.11
N LYS A 65 3.03 16.07 4.40
CA LYS A 65 4.01 16.29 5.46
C LYS A 65 5.13 15.25 5.41
N LEU A 66 4.78 14.00 5.14
CA LEU A 66 5.73 12.88 5.05
C LEU A 66 6.69 13.08 3.89
N LEU A 67 6.19 13.36 2.68
CA LEU A 67 7.05 13.57 1.51
C LEU A 67 7.96 14.80 1.68
N ARG A 68 7.48 15.91 2.25
CA ARG A 68 8.35 17.05 2.60
C ARG A 68 9.41 16.68 3.63
N GLY A 69 9.08 15.84 4.61
CA GLY A 69 10.02 15.34 5.60
C GLY A 69 11.11 14.47 4.97
N TYR A 70 10.70 13.49 4.17
CA TYR A 70 11.60 12.59 3.46
C TYR A 70 12.48 13.32 2.44
N GLY A 71 11.94 14.31 1.73
CA GLY A 71 12.72 15.17 0.85
C GLY A 71 13.91 15.80 1.57
N LYS A 72 13.72 16.26 2.81
CA LYS A 72 14.80 16.85 3.62
C LYS A 72 15.71 15.81 4.26
N SER A 73 15.17 14.70 4.76
CA SER A 73 15.96 13.71 5.53
C SER A 73 16.70 12.70 4.66
N LEU A 74 16.29 12.52 3.40
CA LEU A 74 16.85 11.52 2.49
C LEU A 74 17.56 12.14 1.26
N GLN A 75 17.64 13.47 1.13
CA GLN A 75 18.20 14.15 -0.06
C GLN A 75 19.60 13.64 -0.46
N ASP A 76 20.47 13.35 0.51
CA ASP A 76 21.87 12.95 0.29
C ASP A 76 22.09 11.45 0.57
N PHE A 77 21.01 10.67 0.62
CA PHE A 77 21.03 9.25 0.94
C PHE A 77 20.36 8.45 -0.19
N PRO A 78 20.96 7.35 -0.68
CA PRO A 78 20.37 6.56 -1.75
C PRO A 78 19.13 5.82 -1.25
N ALA A 79 17.98 6.50 -1.31
CA ALA A 79 16.70 6.04 -0.83
C ALA A 79 15.54 6.42 -1.74
N ALA A 80 14.47 5.64 -1.65
CA ALA A 80 13.19 5.94 -2.29
C ALA A 80 12.04 5.74 -1.32
N VAL A 81 11.01 6.58 -1.43
CA VAL A 81 9.73 6.42 -0.77
C VAL A 81 8.81 5.63 -1.70
N VAL A 82 8.21 4.54 -1.23
CA VAL A 82 7.22 3.78 -1.98
C VAL A 82 5.89 3.91 -1.25
N VAL A 83 4.88 4.43 -1.92
CA VAL A 83 3.54 4.62 -1.37
C VAL A 83 2.61 3.63 -2.06
N ILE A 84 1.99 2.77 -1.25
CA ILE A 84 1.08 1.71 -1.69
C ILE A 84 -0.28 1.98 -1.04
N VAL A 85 -1.29 2.13 -1.88
CA VAL A 85 -2.68 2.40 -1.49
C VAL A 85 -3.62 1.58 -2.35
N ASP A 86 -4.82 1.34 -1.85
CA ASP A 86 -5.90 0.73 -2.61
C ASP A 86 -6.59 1.80 -3.48
N LEU A 87 -7.22 1.37 -4.57
CA LEU A 87 -7.92 2.29 -5.47
C LEU A 87 -9.23 2.78 -4.84
N ASP A 88 -9.89 1.93 -4.06
CA ASP A 88 -11.26 2.11 -3.58
C ASP A 88 -12.18 2.55 -4.75
N GLU A 89 -13.06 3.52 -4.50
CA GLU A 89 -13.96 4.12 -5.49
C GLU A 89 -13.29 5.24 -6.33
N ASN A 90 -11.96 5.41 -6.25
CA ASN A 90 -11.27 6.50 -6.94
C ASN A 90 -10.99 6.18 -8.43
N GLY A 91 -10.83 7.23 -9.24
CA GLY A 91 -10.32 7.08 -10.60
C GLY A 91 -8.80 6.95 -10.60
N CYS A 92 -8.25 5.80 -11.00
CA CYS A 92 -6.81 5.49 -10.87
C CYS A 92 -5.87 6.56 -11.42
N LEU A 93 -6.16 7.09 -12.61
CA LEU A 93 -5.35 8.13 -13.24
C LEU A 93 -5.42 9.46 -12.48
N VAL A 94 -6.62 9.87 -12.07
CA VAL A 94 -6.84 11.11 -11.31
C VAL A 94 -6.17 10.99 -9.95
N PHE A 95 -6.39 9.89 -9.24
CA PHE A 95 -5.83 9.67 -7.91
C PHE A 95 -4.30 9.61 -7.92
N LYS A 96 -3.70 8.96 -8.93
CA LYS A 96 -2.26 8.99 -9.13
C LYS A 96 -1.75 10.40 -9.40
N GLN A 97 -2.47 11.19 -10.20
CA GLN A 97 -2.08 12.57 -10.48
C GLN A 97 -2.10 13.42 -9.21
N GLU A 98 -3.13 13.30 -8.36
CA GLU A 98 -3.19 14.03 -7.09
C GLU A 98 -1.97 13.72 -6.19
N MET A 99 -1.55 12.46 -6.11
CA MET A 99 -0.35 12.08 -5.37
C MET A 99 0.95 12.63 -5.98
N LEU A 100 1.04 12.66 -7.31
CA LEU A 100 2.15 13.29 -8.02
C LEU A 100 2.20 14.80 -7.78
N ASP A 101 1.06 15.48 -7.72
CA ASP A 101 1.00 16.92 -7.45
C ASP A 101 1.50 17.25 -6.04
N ILE A 102 1.21 16.40 -5.05
CA ILE A 102 1.80 16.51 -3.70
C ILE A 102 3.32 16.40 -3.76
N LEU A 103 3.83 15.40 -4.49
CA LEU A 103 5.26 15.19 -4.65
C LEU A 103 5.91 16.40 -5.31
N ASN A 104 5.33 16.91 -6.40
CA ASN A 104 5.82 18.07 -7.15
C ASN A 104 5.84 19.35 -6.32
N ALA A 105 4.99 19.46 -5.29
CA ALA A 105 4.99 20.57 -4.33
C ALA A 105 6.04 20.44 -3.21
N CYS A 106 6.83 19.36 -3.17
CA CYS A 106 7.92 19.19 -2.21
C CYS A 106 9.19 19.93 -2.66
N ASN A 107 10.01 20.35 -1.71
CA ASN A 107 11.35 20.84 -1.97
C ASN A 107 12.22 20.59 -0.72
N PRO A 108 13.19 19.66 -0.75
CA PRO A 108 13.57 18.81 -1.90
C PRO A 108 12.47 17.79 -2.28
N HIS A 109 12.49 17.34 -3.54
CA HIS A 109 11.65 16.24 -4.01
C HIS A 109 12.29 14.89 -3.65
N PRO A 110 11.70 14.07 -2.76
CA PRO A 110 12.22 12.72 -2.54
C PRO A 110 11.96 11.85 -3.76
N THR A 111 12.90 10.97 -4.12
CA THR A 111 12.63 9.88 -5.08
C THR A 111 11.45 9.06 -4.59
N THR A 112 10.32 9.10 -5.29
CA THR A 112 9.06 8.52 -4.82
C THR A 112 8.36 7.69 -5.89
N LEU A 113 7.82 6.55 -5.47
CA LEU A 113 7.05 5.63 -6.30
C LEU A 113 5.64 5.46 -5.74
N PHE A 114 4.63 5.83 -6.52
CA PHE A 114 3.22 5.56 -6.19
C PHE A 114 2.76 4.27 -6.87
N ARG A 115 2.15 3.37 -6.09
CA ARG A 115 1.53 2.13 -6.55
C ARG A 115 0.12 2.02 -5.97
N ILE A 116 -0.83 1.71 -6.83
CA ILE A 116 -2.24 1.62 -6.50
C ILE A 116 -2.67 0.17 -6.76
N ALA A 117 -3.18 -0.51 -5.74
CA ALA A 117 -3.86 -1.78 -5.93
C ALA A 117 -5.23 -1.49 -6.56
N ILE A 118 -5.47 -1.97 -7.78
CA ILE A 118 -6.65 -1.56 -8.59
C ILE A 118 -7.96 -2.08 -8.02
N GLU A 119 -7.92 -3.25 -7.41
CA GLU A 119 -9.05 -3.81 -6.68
C GLU A 119 -8.76 -3.61 -5.19
N GLU A 120 -8.17 -4.63 -4.55
CA GLU A 120 -7.72 -4.58 -3.16
C GLU A 120 -6.51 -5.51 -3.01
N SER A 121 -5.75 -5.35 -1.93
CA SER A 121 -4.59 -6.18 -1.65
C SER A 121 -4.93 -7.68 -1.50
N GLU A 122 -6.17 -8.01 -1.14
CA GLU A 122 -6.71 -9.36 -0.96
C GLU A 122 -6.80 -10.15 -2.28
N ALA A 123 -6.80 -9.48 -3.43
CA ALA A 123 -6.77 -10.12 -4.74
C ALA A 123 -5.54 -11.01 -4.92
N TRP A 124 -4.42 -10.64 -4.30
CA TRP A 124 -3.22 -11.46 -4.25
C TRP A 124 -3.41 -12.74 -3.42
N LEU A 125 -4.20 -12.69 -2.34
CA LEU A 125 -4.47 -13.87 -1.52
C LEU A 125 -5.37 -14.87 -2.27
N LEU A 126 -6.43 -14.37 -2.91
CA LEU A 126 -7.33 -15.21 -3.71
C LEU A 126 -6.68 -15.74 -4.99
N GLY A 127 -5.58 -15.13 -5.44
CA GLY A 127 -4.75 -15.65 -6.53
C GLY A 127 -4.10 -17.01 -6.25
N ASP A 128 -3.95 -17.42 -4.98
CA ASP A 128 -3.51 -18.77 -4.60
C ASP A 128 -4.57 -19.47 -3.73
N ARG A 129 -5.57 -20.02 -4.41
CA ARG A 129 -6.66 -20.79 -3.78
C ARG A 129 -6.15 -21.93 -2.90
N LYS A 130 -5.03 -22.57 -3.28
CA LYS A 130 -4.42 -23.65 -2.50
C LYS A 130 -3.87 -23.11 -1.19
N ALA A 131 -3.15 -21.99 -1.21
CA ALA A 131 -2.68 -21.32 0.00
C ALA A 131 -3.84 -20.93 0.92
N VAL A 132 -4.94 -20.40 0.37
CA VAL A 132 -6.15 -20.08 1.15
C VAL A 132 -6.71 -21.33 1.83
N LYS A 133 -6.82 -22.46 1.12
CA LYS A 133 -7.30 -23.73 1.72
C LYS A 133 -6.33 -24.31 2.74
N VAL A 134 -5.03 -24.10 2.59
CA VAL A 134 -4.04 -24.52 3.60
C VAL A 134 -4.19 -23.69 4.88
N ALA A 135 -4.39 -22.37 4.76
CA ALA A 135 -4.61 -21.48 5.90
C ALA A 135 -5.99 -21.67 6.55
N TYR A 136 -7.01 -21.92 5.72
CA TYR A 136 -8.42 -22.09 6.13
C TYR A 136 -8.96 -23.40 5.53
N PRO A 137 -8.73 -24.57 6.18
CA PRO A 137 -9.13 -25.87 5.65
C PRO A 137 -10.63 -25.99 5.34
N ARG A 138 -11.47 -25.24 6.07
CA ARG A 138 -12.92 -25.19 5.91
C ARG A 138 -13.40 -24.17 4.87
N ALA A 139 -12.50 -23.48 4.17
CA ALA A 139 -12.91 -22.49 3.19
C ALA A 139 -13.79 -23.12 2.10
N LYS A 140 -14.85 -22.39 1.72
CA LYS A 140 -15.88 -22.81 0.76
C LYS A 140 -15.30 -22.81 -0.65
N GLU A 141 -15.02 -24.00 -1.18
CA GLU A 141 -14.40 -24.16 -2.50
C GLU A 141 -15.22 -23.56 -3.63
N GLN A 142 -16.55 -23.57 -3.52
CA GLN A 142 -17.43 -22.96 -4.51
C GLN A 142 -17.17 -21.46 -4.66
N VAL A 143 -16.95 -20.74 -3.56
CA VAL A 143 -16.65 -19.30 -3.57
C VAL A 143 -15.27 -19.05 -4.20
N LEU A 144 -14.26 -19.82 -3.78
CA LEU A 144 -12.90 -19.73 -4.33
C LEU A 144 -12.86 -20.04 -5.83
N ASN A 145 -13.62 -21.04 -6.28
CA ASN A 145 -13.67 -21.44 -7.69
C ASN A 145 -14.41 -20.43 -8.57
N ALA A 146 -15.38 -19.71 -8.02
CA ALA A 146 -16.12 -18.66 -8.71
C ALA A 146 -15.34 -17.34 -8.82
N TYR A 147 -14.27 -17.16 -8.04
CA TYR A 147 -13.41 -15.98 -8.13
C TYR A 147 -12.56 -16.00 -9.41
N GLU A 148 -12.69 -14.96 -10.22
CA GLU A 148 -11.83 -14.71 -11.38
C GLU A 148 -10.67 -13.81 -10.96
N GLN A 149 -9.44 -14.27 -11.21
CA GLN A 149 -8.25 -13.52 -10.83
C GLN A 149 -8.19 -12.18 -11.57
N ASP A 150 -7.81 -11.13 -10.83
CA ASP A 150 -7.70 -9.74 -11.31
C ASP A 150 -9.04 -9.09 -11.73
N SER A 151 -10.17 -9.72 -11.42
CA SER A 151 -11.49 -9.11 -11.59
C SER A 151 -11.77 -8.06 -10.49
N ILE A 152 -12.55 -7.03 -10.85
CA ILE A 152 -12.99 -5.97 -9.94
C ILE A 152 -14.34 -6.39 -9.36
N CYS A 153 -14.39 -6.87 -8.11
CA CYS A 153 -15.49 -7.68 -7.61
C CYS A 153 -15.81 -7.62 -6.10
N GLY A 154 -15.18 -6.73 -5.33
CA GLY A 154 -15.28 -6.70 -3.87
C GLY A 154 -14.51 -7.87 -3.27
N THR A 155 -13.18 -7.81 -3.40
CA THR A 155 -12.34 -9.00 -3.17
C THR A 155 -12.25 -9.38 -1.69
N TRP A 156 -12.26 -8.40 -0.80
CA TRP A 156 -12.39 -8.60 0.64
C TRP A 156 -13.67 -9.39 0.98
N GLU A 157 -14.82 -9.02 0.42
CA GLU A 157 -16.09 -9.73 0.64
C GLU A 157 -16.02 -11.16 0.12
N LYS A 158 -15.45 -11.38 -1.07
CA LYS A 158 -15.24 -12.73 -1.62
C LYS A 158 -14.36 -13.59 -0.72
N LEU A 159 -13.29 -13.02 -0.18
CA LEU A 159 -12.42 -13.72 0.76
C LEU A 159 -13.16 -14.04 2.06
N ALA A 160 -13.92 -13.07 2.60
CA ALA A 160 -14.72 -13.27 3.80
C ALA A 160 -15.77 -14.37 3.62
N ASP A 161 -16.54 -14.35 2.52
CA ASP A 161 -17.52 -15.36 2.15
C ASP A 161 -16.90 -16.76 2.02
N ALA A 162 -15.64 -16.82 1.54
CA ALA A 162 -14.92 -18.07 1.40
C ALA A 162 -14.50 -18.65 2.76
N VAL A 163 -14.07 -17.83 3.72
CA VAL A 163 -13.44 -18.30 4.97
C VAL A 163 -14.35 -18.33 6.20
N TYR A 164 -15.49 -17.62 6.18
CA TYR A 164 -16.51 -17.62 7.23
C TYR A 164 -17.80 -18.28 6.76
#